data_AF-A0A9W8K0G7-F1
#
_entry.id   AF-A0A9W8K0G7-F1
#
_cell.length_a   1.000
_cell.length_b   1.000
_cell.length_c   1.000
_cell.angle_alpha   90.00
_cell.angle_beta   90.00
_cell.angle_gamma   90.00
#
_symmetry.space_group_name_H-M   'P 1'
#
loop_
_entity.id
_entity.type
_entity.pdbx_description
1 polymer ?
#
loop_
_entity_poly.entity_id
_entity_poly.type
_entity_poly.pdbx_seq_one_letter_code
_entity_poly.pdbx_strand_id
1 'polypeptide(L)'
;MSAPASSPTVLNFIQTIDALPVGPQSATDFENALRLALEFEKLLCLHFAWEKVPDIHTGLIDVLHNKYLIPLSLSDRRPNGSPSTVASIEEFKENWNLFTHGVLQSLTNWDNMIVTGGSVLAALVPIKAATDREKLKIYHSVNAMYNSSDINIFLWGLKPGEAKDKIREIFNAILGDGPNTHAPV
;
A
#
# COMPACT_ATOMS: atom_id res chain seq x y z
N MET A 1 -5.23 -11.89 -37.93
CA MET A 1 -4.22 -11.27 -37.04
C MET A 1 -4.32 -11.99 -35.72
N SER A 2 -3.34 -12.83 -35.40
CA SER A 2 -3.27 -13.57 -34.14
C SER A 2 -3.02 -12.59 -32.99
N ALA A 3 -3.76 -12.73 -31.89
CA ALA A 3 -3.46 -12.02 -30.64
C ALA A 3 -1.97 -12.21 -30.29
N PRO A 4 -1.26 -11.17 -29.81
CA PRO A 4 0.12 -11.34 -29.38
C PRO A 4 0.13 -12.41 -28.27
N ALA A 5 0.90 -13.48 -28.49
CA ALA A 5 1.08 -14.51 -27.47
C ALA A 5 1.61 -13.83 -26.20
N SER A 6 0.79 -13.85 -25.15
CA SER A 6 1.11 -13.22 -23.87
C SER A 6 2.46 -13.75 -23.38
N SER A 7 3.32 -12.85 -22.87
CA SER A 7 4.63 -13.23 -22.34
C SER A 7 4.52 -14.41 -21.37
N PRO A 8 5.48 -15.37 -21.33
CA PRO A 8 5.46 -16.48 -20.39
C PRO A 8 5.25 -16.06 -18.94
N THR A 9 5.75 -14.88 -18.55
CA THR A 9 5.54 -14.28 -17.23
C THR A 9 4.09 -13.94 -16.95
N VAL A 10 3.37 -13.40 -17.95
CA VAL A 10 1.96 -13.04 -17.86
C VAL A 10 1.10 -14.29 -17.70
N LEU A 11 1.37 -15.32 -18.51
CA LEU A 11 0.66 -16.59 -18.43
C LEU A 11 0.87 -17.27 -17.08
N ASN A 12 2.09 -17.26 -16.55
CA ASN A 12 2.41 -17.84 -15.25
C ASN A 12 1.70 -17.12 -14.10
N PHE A 13 1.60 -15.78 -14.16
CA PHE A 13 0.87 -15.02 -13.15
C PHE A 13 -0.63 -15.33 -13.17
N ILE A 14 -1.26 -15.38 -14.35
CA ILE A 14 -2.68 -15.73 -14.48
C ILE A 14 -2.93 -17.15 -13.94
N GLN A 15 -2.08 -18.11 -14.31
CA GLN A 15 -2.16 -19.48 -13.78
C GLN A 15 -2.04 -19.53 -12.25
N THR A 16 -1.19 -18.67 -11.67
CA THR A 16 -1.06 -18.55 -10.21
C THR A 16 -2.35 -18.05 -9.56
N ILE A 17 -3.01 -17.04 -10.14
CA ILE A 17 -4.31 -16.54 -9.66
C ILE A 17 -5.37 -17.65 -9.71
N ASP A 18 -5.41 -18.40 -10.81
CA ASP A 18 -6.36 -19.48 -10.99
C ASP A 18 -6.17 -20.58 -9.94
N ALA A 19 -4.91 -20.88 -9.60
CA ALA A 19 -4.52 -21.85 -8.59
C ALA A 19 -4.72 -21.38 -7.13
N LEU A 20 -5.06 -20.10 -6.88
CA LEU A 20 -5.28 -19.62 -5.51
C LEU A 20 -6.39 -20.45 -4.83
N PRO A 21 -6.20 -20.80 -3.55
CA PRO A 21 -7.17 -21.59 -2.80
C PRO A 21 -8.50 -20.84 -2.75
N VAL A 22 -9.58 -21.61 -2.75
CA VAL A 22 -10.91 -21.07 -2.52
C VAL A 22 -10.96 -20.57 -1.07
N GLY A 23 -11.39 -19.32 -0.87
CA GLY A 23 -11.58 -18.76 0.47
C GLY A 23 -12.62 -19.56 1.28
N PRO A 24 -12.82 -19.21 2.57
CA PRO A 24 -13.77 -19.91 3.44
C PRO A 24 -15.14 -20.05 2.77
N GLN A 25 -15.64 -21.28 2.67
CA GLN A 25 -16.85 -21.61 1.92
C GLN A 25 -18.13 -21.42 2.76
N SER A 26 -17.97 -21.31 4.08
CA SER A 26 -19.05 -21.09 5.04
C SER A 26 -18.70 -20.00 6.06
N ALA A 27 -19.73 -19.45 6.72
CA ALA A 27 -19.54 -18.51 7.83
C ALA A 27 -18.69 -19.11 8.96
N THR A 28 -18.85 -20.40 9.23
CA THR A 28 -18.04 -21.15 10.20
C THR A 28 -16.57 -21.21 9.79
N ASP A 29 -16.28 -21.40 8.50
CA ASP A 29 -14.90 -21.39 8.00
C ASP A 29 -14.27 -20.01 8.13
N PHE A 30 -15.06 -18.95 7.89
CA PHE A 30 -14.61 -17.57 8.06
C PHE A 30 -14.32 -17.24 9.52
N GLU A 31 -15.21 -17.59 10.45
CA GLU A 31 -14.99 -17.41 11.89
C GLU A 31 -13.76 -18.20 12.38
N ASN A 32 -13.56 -19.42 11.89
CA ASN A 32 -12.38 -20.22 12.21
C ASN A 32 -11.09 -19.59 11.68
N ALA A 33 -11.10 -19.08 10.44
CA ALA A 33 -9.96 -18.37 9.87
C ALA A 33 -9.65 -17.08 10.64
N LEU A 34 -10.69 -16.32 11.01
CA LEU A 34 -10.56 -15.10 11.81
C LEU A 34 -10.04 -15.43 13.21
N ARG A 35 -10.51 -16.52 13.84
CA ARG A 35 -10.07 -16.96 15.16
C ARG A 35 -8.58 -17.28 15.15
N LEU A 36 -8.11 -18.01 14.14
CA LEU A 36 -6.68 -18.28 13.94
C LEU A 36 -5.89 -16.98 13.78
N ALA A 37 -6.35 -16.03 12.95
CA ALA A 37 -5.69 -14.74 12.79
C ALA A 37 -5.64 -13.94 14.09
N LEU A 38 -6.73 -13.91 14.87
CA LEU A 38 -6.82 -13.27 16.18
C LEU A 38 -5.94 -13.96 17.23
N GLU A 39 -5.80 -15.29 17.19
CA GLU A 39 -4.89 -16.04 18.05
C GLU A 39 -3.43 -15.76 17.70
N PHE A 40 -3.08 -15.67 16.41
CA PHE A 40 -1.76 -15.24 15.96
C PHE A 40 -1.48 -13.78 16.34
N GLU A 41 -2.45 -12.88 16.20
CA GLU A 41 -2.35 -11.50 16.65
C GLU A 41 -2.15 -11.43 18.16
N LYS A 42 -2.88 -12.22 18.95
CA LYS A 42 -2.65 -12.35 20.40
C LYS A 42 -1.27 -12.89 20.72
N LEU A 43 -0.76 -13.87 19.96
CA LEU A 43 0.58 -14.42 20.13
C LEU A 43 1.66 -13.41 19.74
N LEU A 44 1.44 -12.61 18.69
CA LEU A 44 2.29 -11.48 18.31
C LEU A 44 2.25 -10.41 19.39
N CYS A 45 1.09 -10.04 19.89
CA CYS A 45 0.95 -9.15 21.03
C CYS A 45 1.65 -9.74 22.27
N LEU A 46 1.61 -11.04 22.53
CA LEU A 46 2.37 -11.69 23.62
C LEU A 46 3.89 -11.69 23.36
N HIS A 47 4.33 -11.89 22.11
CA HIS A 47 5.75 -11.82 21.73
C HIS A 47 6.29 -10.39 21.74
N PHE A 48 5.44 -9.41 21.44
CA PHE A 48 5.79 -7.99 21.33
C PHE A 48 5.34 -7.15 22.54
N ALA A 49 4.60 -7.70 23.50
CA ALA A 49 4.24 -7.05 24.76
C ALA A 49 4.99 -7.70 25.93
N TRP A 50 5.93 -6.92 26.46
CA TRP A 50 6.01 -6.63 27.90
C TRP A 50 5.68 -7.77 28.87
N GLU A 51 6.64 -8.65 29.12
CA GLU A 51 6.68 -9.32 30.41
C GLU A 51 8.03 -9.10 31.09
N LYS A 52 7.95 -8.39 32.23
CA LYS A 52 8.99 -8.03 33.21
C LYS A 52 9.83 -6.78 32.92
N VAL A 53 9.20 -5.62 33.00
CA VAL A 53 9.88 -4.43 33.57
C VAL A 53 9.48 -4.37 35.05
N PRO A 54 10.42 -4.52 36.00
CA PRO A 54 10.13 -4.69 37.43
C PRO A 54 9.79 -3.39 38.16
N ASP A 55 9.42 -2.33 37.45
CA ASP A 55 9.06 -1.07 38.07
C ASP A 55 8.11 -0.28 37.16
N ILE A 56 6.88 -0.08 37.64
CA ILE A 56 5.79 0.54 36.88
C ILE A 56 5.98 2.06 36.73
N HIS A 57 7.10 2.59 37.22
CA HIS A 57 7.48 4.00 37.12
C HIS A 57 8.72 4.28 36.24
N THR A 58 9.29 3.31 35.51
CA THR A 58 10.54 3.58 34.75
C THR A 58 10.46 3.33 33.23
N GLY A 59 9.29 3.03 32.66
CA GLY A 59 9.21 2.56 31.26
C GLY A 59 8.48 3.43 30.25
N LEU A 60 7.39 4.13 30.61
CA LEU A 60 6.52 4.76 29.61
C LEU A 60 5.90 6.11 29.99
N ILE A 61 5.99 6.52 31.27
CA ILE A 61 5.34 7.75 31.75
C ILE A 61 6.31 8.72 32.43
N ASP A 62 7.53 8.30 32.81
CA ASP A 62 8.43 9.16 33.60
C ASP A 62 9.45 9.96 32.77
N VAL A 63 9.28 10.03 31.45
CA VAL A 63 10.07 10.92 30.58
C VAL A 63 9.18 11.96 29.88
N LEU A 64 8.13 12.43 30.54
CA LEU A 64 7.47 13.70 30.18
C LEU A 64 8.35 14.94 30.47
N HIS A 65 9.67 14.77 30.54
CA HIS A 65 10.62 15.84 30.22
C HIS A 65 10.88 16.00 28.71
N ASN A 66 10.42 15.06 27.87
CA ASN A 66 10.48 15.20 26.41
C ASN A 66 9.11 14.87 25.78
N LYS A 67 8.50 15.89 25.17
CA LYS A 67 7.10 15.94 24.70
C LYS A 67 6.73 14.99 23.53
N TYR A 68 7.48 13.92 23.27
CA TYR A 68 7.32 13.08 22.07
C TYR A 68 7.55 11.59 22.34
N LEU A 69 6.63 10.74 21.86
CA LEU A 69 6.69 9.26 21.98
C LEU A 69 7.81 8.64 21.13
N ILE A 70 8.12 9.24 19.97
CA ILE A 70 9.26 8.88 19.11
C ILE A 70 9.98 10.18 18.76
N PRO A 71 11.01 10.58 19.52
CA PRO A 71 11.69 11.85 19.30
C PRO A 71 12.51 11.80 18.01
N LEU A 72 12.09 12.57 17.02
CA LEU A 72 12.89 12.83 15.82
C LEU A 72 14.02 13.81 16.13
N SER A 73 15.17 13.63 15.46
CA SER A 73 16.25 14.61 15.49
C SER A 73 15.76 15.96 14.93
N LEU A 74 16.40 17.07 15.32
CA LEU A 74 16.00 18.38 14.79
C LEU A 74 16.11 18.46 13.26
N SER A 75 17.06 17.72 12.66
CA SER A 75 17.23 17.64 11.20
C SER A 75 16.15 16.82 10.49
N ASP A 76 15.55 15.84 11.17
CA ASP A 76 14.47 15.02 10.61
C ASP A 76 13.08 15.65 10.83
N ARG A 77 13.00 16.67 11.69
CA ARG A 77 11.76 17.40 11.94
C ARG A 77 11.46 18.34 10.78
N ARG A 78 10.22 18.29 10.32
CA ARG A 78 9.70 19.31 9.41
C ARG A 78 9.62 20.66 10.14
N PRO A 79 9.76 21.79 9.42
CA PRO A 79 9.59 23.11 10.00
C PRO A 79 8.23 23.27 10.71
N ASN A 80 8.20 23.99 11.83
CA ASN A 80 6.94 24.29 12.50
C ASN A 80 5.95 24.99 11.56
N GLY A 81 4.69 24.57 11.60
CA GLY A 81 3.63 25.10 10.73
C GLY A 81 3.69 24.59 9.28
N SER A 82 4.67 23.74 8.93
CA SER A 82 4.62 23.07 7.63
C SER A 82 3.51 22.02 7.59
N PRO A 83 2.89 21.82 6.43
CA PRO A 83 1.80 20.87 6.31
C PRO A 83 2.27 19.42 6.54
N SER A 84 1.45 18.65 7.24
CA SER A 84 1.70 17.23 7.48
C SER A 84 1.41 16.38 6.24
N THR A 85 0.46 16.81 5.42
CA THR A 85 0.05 16.19 4.16
C THR A 85 -0.09 17.22 3.06
N VAL A 86 -0.21 16.79 1.80
CA VAL A 86 -0.65 17.63 0.68
C VAL A 86 -1.95 18.37 1.00
N ALA A 87 -2.19 19.50 0.33
CA ALA A 87 -3.27 20.41 0.66
C ALA A 87 -4.64 19.96 0.11
N SER A 88 -4.65 19.13 -0.93
CA SER A 88 -5.88 18.64 -1.54
C SER A 88 -5.76 17.22 -2.10
N ILE A 89 -6.90 16.64 -2.45
CA ILE A 89 -6.97 15.31 -3.07
C ILE A 89 -6.46 15.34 -4.52
N GLU A 90 -6.55 16.48 -5.20
CA GLU A 90 -6.00 16.69 -6.54
C GLU A 90 -4.47 16.61 -6.51
N GLU A 91 -3.85 17.32 -5.56
CA GLU A 91 -2.39 17.25 -5.35
C GLU A 91 -1.95 15.82 -4.98
N PHE A 92 -2.73 15.12 -4.15
CA PHE A 92 -2.49 13.70 -3.88
C PHE A 92 -2.53 12.86 -5.16
N LYS A 93 -3.54 13.04 -6.02
CA LYS A 93 -3.69 12.28 -7.27
C LYS A 93 -2.56 12.55 -8.26
N GLU A 94 -2.13 13.81 -8.39
CA GLU A 94 -0.97 14.18 -9.20
C GLU A 94 0.30 13.51 -8.68
N ASN A 95 0.55 13.60 -7.38
CA ASN A 95 1.71 12.96 -6.74
C ASN A 95 1.63 11.43 -6.83
N TRP A 96 0.44 10.84 -6.71
CA TRP A 96 0.20 9.40 -6.86
C TRP A 96 0.54 8.91 -8.27
N ASN A 97 0.03 9.60 -9.29
CA ASN A 97 0.32 9.27 -10.69
C ASN A 97 1.81 9.42 -10.98
N LEU A 98 2.44 10.47 -10.46
CA LEU A 98 3.87 10.69 -10.63
C LEU A 98 4.70 9.61 -9.93
N PHE A 99 4.40 9.32 -8.66
CA PHE A 99 5.10 8.32 -7.85
C PHE A 99 5.03 6.94 -8.50
N THR A 100 3.84 6.53 -8.92
CA THR A 100 3.56 5.21 -9.51
C THR A 100 3.90 5.13 -11.00
N HIS A 101 4.43 6.20 -11.60
CA HIS A 101 4.60 6.33 -13.05
C HIS A 101 3.32 6.02 -13.86
N GLY A 102 2.15 6.29 -13.29
CA GLY A 102 0.86 6.07 -13.92
C GLY A 102 0.48 4.60 -14.11
N VAL A 103 1.14 3.64 -13.44
CA VAL A 103 0.95 2.20 -13.68
C VAL A 103 -0.50 1.72 -13.44
N LEU A 104 -1.28 2.46 -12.65
CA LEU A 104 -2.70 2.16 -12.38
C LEU A 104 -3.67 3.13 -13.07
N GLN A 105 -3.20 3.96 -14.01
CA GLN A 105 -4.06 4.97 -14.66
C GLN A 105 -5.21 4.38 -15.49
N SER A 106 -5.04 3.14 -15.97
CA SER A 106 -6.02 2.40 -16.75
C SER A 106 -7.09 1.72 -15.88
N LEU A 107 -6.88 1.67 -14.56
CA LEU A 107 -7.84 1.14 -13.59
C LEU A 107 -8.93 2.18 -13.33
N THR A 108 -10.11 1.94 -13.90
CA THR A 108 -11.26 2.85 -13.79
C THR A 108 -12.21 2.49 -12.66
N ASN A 109 -12.22 1.22 -12.22
CA ASN A 109 -13.06 0.75 -11.13
C ASN A 109 -12.24 0.51 -9.85
N TRP A 110 -12.41 1.41 -8.88
CA TRP A 110 -11.76 1.36 -7.55
C TRP A 110 -12.66 0.75 -6.47
N ASP A 111 -13.81 0.18 -6.83
CA ASP A 111 -14.69 -0.46 -5.86
C ASP A 111 -14.02 -1.69 -5.24
N ASN A 112 -14.37 -1.96 -3.98
CA ASN A 112 -13.92 -3.14 -3.23
C ASN A 112 -12.39 -3.26 -3.08
N MET A 113 -11.66 -2.16 -3.26
CA MET A 113 -10.22 -2.10 -3.00
C MET A 113 -9.82 -0.90 -2.15
N ILE A 114 -8.70 -1.05 -1.45
CA ILE A 114 -8.05 0.01 -0.69
C ILE A 114 -6.55 -0.08 -0.98
N VAL A 115 -5.94 1.06 -1.32
CA VAL A 115 -4.48 1.17 -1.45
C VAL A 115 -3.92 1.77 -0.18
N THR A 116 -2.79 1.25 0.28
CA THR A 116 -2.16 1.67 1.54
C THR A 116 -0.64 1.50 1.50
N GLY A 117 0.00 1.75 2.64
CA GLY A 117 1.44 1.55 2.84
C GLY A 117 2.28 2.74 2.36
N GLY A 118 3.55 2.44 2.08
CA GLY A 118 4.57 3.45 1.76
C GLY A 118 4.24 4.30 0.52
N SER A 119 3.61 3.69 -0.50
CA SER A 119 3.21 4.38 -1.73
C SER A 119 2.17 5.49 -1.50
N VAL A 120 1.17 5.23 -0.65
CA VAL A 120 0.16 6.24 -0.28
C VAL A 120 0.80 7.33 0.57
N LEU A 121 1.66 6.94 1.51
CA LEU A 121 2.39 7.92 2.32
C LEU A 121 3.30 8.80 1.46
N ALA A 122 3.98 8.24 0.46
CA ALA A 122 4.81 9.00 -0.47
C ALA A 122 4.00 10.07 -1.20
N ALA A 123 2.81 9.73 -1.71
CA ALA A 123 1.92 10.67 -2.40
C ALA A 123 1.28 11.71 -1.46
N LEU A 124 1.12 11.40 -0.17
CA LEU A 124 0.60 12.31 0.85
C LEU A 124 1.64 13.29 1.40
N VAL A 125 2.93 12.93 1.39
CA VAL A 125 3.99 13.75 1.96
C VAL A 125 4.24 14.99 1.08
N PRO A 126 4.17 16.22 1.63
CA PRO A 126 4.52 17.42 0.88
C PRO A 126 5.99 17.40 0.47
N ILE A 127 6.25 17.55 -0.82
CA ILE A 127 7.61 17.61 -1.36
C ILE A 127 7.89 19.03 -1.87
N LYS A 128 8.97 19.62 -1.36
CA LYS A 128 9.50 20.89 -1.87
C LYS A 128 10.33 20.62 -3.13
N ALA A 129 9.67 20.62 -4.28
CA ALA A 129 10.29 20.49 -5.59
C ALA A 129 9.59 21.44 -6.57
N ALA A 130 10.35 22.06 -7.49
CA ALA A 130 9.81 23.00 -8.47
C ALA A 130 9.31 22.28 -9.73
N THR A 131 9.75 21.04 -9.96
CA THR A 131 9.43 20.26 -11.16
C THR A 131 9.08 18.81 -10.83
N ASP A 132 8.32 18.17 -11.71
CA ASP A 132 8.00 16.73 -11.60
C ASP A 132 9.26 15.86 -11.68
N ARG A 133 10.26 16.28 -12.44
CA ARG A 133 11.56 15.59 -12.52
C ARG A 133 12.27 15.56 -11.17
N GLU A 134 12.22 16.67 -10.43
CA GLU A 134 12.79 16.75 -9.08
C GLU A 134 11.98 15.89 -8.09
N LYS A 135 10.64 15.93 -8.16
CA LYS A 135 9.78 15.06 -7.36
C LYS A 135 10.08 13.57 -7.60
N LEU A 136 10.21 13.14 -8.86
CA LEU A 136 10.58 11.76 -9.22
C LEU A 136 11.95 11.37 -8.65
N LYS A 137 12.95 12.27 -8.75
CA LYS A 137 14.26 12.05 -8.15
C LYS A 137 14.16 11.92 -6.63
N ILE A 138 13.29 12.70 -5.99
CA ILE A 138 13.07 12.61 -4.54
C ILE A 138 12.44 11.26 -4.18
N TYR A 139 11.40 10.83 -4.88
CA TYR A 139 10.74 9.55 -4.65
C TYR A 139 11.67 8.34 -4.84
N HIS A 140 12.37 8.30 -5.97
CA HIS A 140 13.02 7.07 -6.46
C HIS A 140 14.55 7.08 -6.36
N SER A 141 15.17 8.17 -5.93
CA SER A 141 16.64 8.25 -5.85
C SER A 141 17.15 8.81 -4.52
N VAL A 142 16.48 9.82 -3.96
CA VAL A 142 16.91 10.46 -2.70
C VAL A 142 16.28 9.78 -1.50
N ASN A 143 14.99 9.44 -1.58
CA ASN A 143 14.30 8.78 -0.49
C ASN A 143 14.43 7.25 -0.60
N ALA A 144 15.43 6.71 0.09
CA ALA A 144 15.68 5.28 0.15
C ALA A 144 14.47 4.46 0.66
N MET A 145 13.53 5.08 1.38
CA MET A 145 12.34 4.40 1.87
C MET A 145 11.34 4.05 0.76
N TYR A 146 11.29 4.83 -0.32
CA TYR A 146 10.27 4.66 -1.36
C TYR A 146 10.79 4.10 -2.68
N ASN A 147 12.10 4.18 -2.94
CA ASN A 147 12.71 3.65 -4.17
C ASN A 147 12.39 2.15 -4.41
N SER A 148 12.34 1.35 -3.35
CA SER A 148 11.95 -0.05 -3.42
C SER A 148 10.56 -0.33 -2.83
N SER A 149 9.73 0.69 -2.65
CA SER A 149 8.39 0.52 -2.09
C SER A 149 7.48 -0.14 -3.12
N ASP A 150 6.72 -1.12 -2.66
CA ASP A 150 5.61 -1.71 -3.40
C ASP A 150 4.32 -0.88 -3.27
N ILE A 151 3.31 -1.28 -4.04
CA ILE A 151 1.93 -0.78 -3.93
C ILE A 151 1.11 -1.86 -3.24
N ASN A 152 0.64 -1.57 -2.02
CA ASN A 152 -0.16 -2.51 -1.24
C ASN A 152 -1.64 -2.29 -1.54
N ILE A 153 -2.28 -3.28 -2.17
CA ILE A 153 -3.70 -3.26 -2.52
C ILE A 153 -4.43 -4.33 -1.72
N PHE A 154 -5.42 -3.91 -0.94
CA PHE A 154 -6.29 -4.78 -0.16
C PHE A 154 -7.64 -4.87 -0.84
N LEU A 155 -8.16 -6.08 -1.01
CA LEU A 155 -9.48 -6.33 -1.55
C LEU A 155 -10.46 -6.66 -0.42
N TRP A 156 -11.69 -6.14 -0.48
CA TRP A 156 -12.67 -6.30 0.58
C TRP A 156 -14.08 -6.53 0.02
N GLY A 157 -14.89 -7.30 0.76
CA GLY A 157 -16.31 -7.50 0.42
C GLY A 157 -16.58 -8.33 -0.85
N LEU A 158 -15.56 -9.02 -1.38
CA LEU A 158 -15.67 -9.88 -2.57
C LEU A 158 -15.70 -11.36 -2.19
N LYS A 159 -16.47 -12.16 -2.92
CA LYS A 159 -16.35 -13.63 -2.87
C LYS A 159 -15.03 -14.06 -3.51
N PRO A 160 -14.53 -15.28 -3.23
CA PRO A 160 -13.25 -15.75 -3.77
C PRO A 160 -13.12 -15.64 -5.30
N GLY A 161 -14.19 -15.97 -6.06
CA GLY A 161 -14.19 -15.84 -7.53
C GLY A 161 -14.10 -14.38 -7.98
N GLU A 162 -14.91 -13.50 -7.40
CA GLU A 162 -14.92 -12.06 -7.68
C GLU A 162 -13.57 -11.42 -7.33
N ALA A 163 -12.92 -11.86 -6.25
CA ALA A 163 -11.59 -11.41 -5.88
C ALA A 163 -10.54 -11.81 -6.93
N LYS A 164 -10.60 -13.04 -7.47
CA LYS A 164 -9.72 -13.46 -8.59
C LYS A 164 -9.93 -12.58 -9.81
N ASP A 165 -11.18 -12.30 -10.17
CA ASP A 165 -11.50 -11.42 -11.29
C ASP A 165 -10.96 -10.01 -11.07
N LYS A 166 -11.08 -9.48 -9.84
CA LYS A 166 -10.53 -8.18 -9.46
C LYS A 166 -9.00 -8.14 -9.53
N ILE A 167 -8.31 -9.20 -9.12
CA ILE A 167 -6.85 -9.31 -9.26
C ILE A 167 -6.46 -9.29 -10.74
N ARG A 168 -7.18 -10.01 -11.61
CA ARG A 168 -6.93 -9.99 -13.07
C ARG A 168 -7.18 -8.60 -13.66
N GLU A 169 -8.23 -7.89 -13.23
CA GLU A 169 -8.48 -6.51 -13.64
C GLU A 169 -7.31 -5.58 -13.29
N ILE A 170 -6.85 -5.61 -12.05
CA ILE A 170 -5.70 -4.83 -11.57
C ILE A 170 -4.44 -5.18 -12.37
N PHE A 171 -4.20 -6.47 -12.60
CA PHE A 171 -3.04 -6.92 -13.35
C PHE A 171 -3.06 -6.45 -14.81
N ASN A 172 -4.20 -6.53 -15.48
CA ASN A 172 -4.35 -6.01 -16.84
C ASN A 172 -4.15 -4.49 -16.89
N ALA A 173 -4.61 -3.77 -15.85
CA ALA A 173 -4.35 -2.34 -15.73
C ALA A 173 -2.85 -2.04 -15.67
N ILE A 174 -2.10 -2.80 -14.87
CA ILE A 174 -0.63 -2.69 -14.73
C ILE A 174 0.10 -2.97 -16.06
N LEU A 175 -0.37 -3.95 -16.83
CA LEU A 175 0.20 -4.24 -18.15
C LEU A 175 -0.07 -3.15 -19.19
N GLY A 176 -0.98 -2.21 -18.89
CA GLY A 176 -1.44 -1.24 -19.86
C GLY A 176 -2.36 -1.86 -20.91
N ASP A 177 -3.07 -2.95 -20.57
CA ASP A 177 -4.08 -3.64 -21.40
C ASP A 177 -5.52 -3.33 -20.91
N GLY A 178 -5.72 -2.15 -20.33
CA GLY A 178 -7.05 -1.68 -19.92
C GLY A 178 -7.99 -1.53 -21.12
N PRO A 179 -9.32 -1.47 -20.91
CA PRO A 179 -10.32 -1.43 -22.00
C PRO A 179 -10.22 -0.22 -22.97
N ASN A 180 -9.30 0.73 -22.74
CA ASN A 180 -9.12 1.95 -23.52
C ASN A 180 -7.82 2.00 -24.35
N THR A 181 -7.12 0.88 -24.54
CA THR A 181 -5.82 0.84 -25.25
C THR A 181 -5.93 0.93 -26.78
N HIS A 182 -7.13 1.18 -27.29
CA HIS A 182 -7.41 1.40 -28.72
C HIS A 182 -7.79 2.84 -29.07
N ALA A 183 -7.71 3.80 -28.14
CA ALA A 183 -7.87 5.21 -28.50
C ALA A 183 -6.56 5.74 -29.13
N PRO A 184 -6.56 6.19 -30.40
CA PRO A 184 -5.36 6.75 -31.01
C PRO A 184 -5.04 8.09 -30.36
N VAL A 185 -3.74 8.31 -30.09
CA VAL A 185 -3.15 9.63 -29.86
C VAL A 185 -3.15 10.40 -31.17
#